data_AF-A0A6P8Y140-F1
#
_entry.id   AF-A0A6P8Y140-F1
#
_cell.length_a   1.000
_cell.length_b   1.000
_cell.length_c   1.000
_cell.angle_alpha   90.00
_cell.angle_beta   90.00
_cell.angle_gamma   90.00
#
_symmetry.space_group_name_H-M   'P 1'
#
loop_
_entity.id
_entity.type
_entity.pdbx_description
1 polymer ?
#
loop_
_entity_poly.entity_id
_entity_poly.type
_entity_poly.pdbx_seq_one_letter_code
_entity_poly.pdbx_strand_id
1 'polypeptide(L)' 'MWFEIIPGAAIITVALSVPIYAMYGLQKLTMGNAYRRNMDERFSRVMYQRDFRLTNNPYIMNGLNAIPDEVKK' A
#
# COMPACT_ATOMS: atom_id res chain seq x y z
N MET A 1 -15.23 -41.05 5.79
CA MET A 1 -15.29 -40.73 4.35
C MET A 1 -14.35 -39.56 4.06
N TRP A 2 -13.66 -39.57 2.91
CA TRP A 2 -12.60 -38.58 2.62
C TRP A 2 -13.03 -37.10 2.73
N PHE A 3 -14.33 -36.79 2.64
CA PHE A 3 -14.87 -35.44 2.72
C PHE A 3 -14.92 -34.85 4.14
N GLU A 4 -14.75 -35.64 5.21
CA GLU A 4 -14.77 -35.08 6.58
C GLU A 4 -13.59 -34.14 6.86
N ILE A 5 -12.56 -34.15 6.00
CA ILE A 5 -11.46 -33.17 6.04
C ILE A 5 -11.89 -31.79 5.54
N ILE A 6 -12.93 -31.69 4.70
CA ILE A 6 -13.31 -30.46 4.01
C ILE A 6 -13.67 -29.33 4.99
N PRO A 7 -14.47 -29.56 6.06
CA PRO A 7 -14.73 -28.51 7.05
C PRO A 7 -13.46 -27.97 7.71
N GLY A 8 -12.52 -28.84 8.08
CA GLY A 8 -11.24 -28.44 8.67
C GLY A 8 -10.37 -27.65 7.71
N ALA A 9 -10.25 -28.13 6.47
CA ALA A 9 -9.53 -27.44 5.40
C ALA A 9 -10.15 -26.07 5.06
N ALA A 10 -11.48 -25.96 5.08
CA ALA A 10 -12.19 -24.71 4.87
C ALA A 10 -11.89 -23.69 5.98
N ILE A 11 -11.93 -24.10 7.25
CA ILE A 11 -11.58 -23.22 8.38
C ILE A 11 -10.15 -22.70 8.24
N ILE A 12 -9.19 -23.58 7.94
CA ILE A 12 -7.79 -23.19 7.75
C ILE A 12 -7.66 -22.19 6.59
N THR A 13 -8.32 -22.47 5.47
CA THR A 13 -8.27 -21.60 4.28
C THR A 13 -8.84 -20.21 4.57
N VAL A 14 -9.97 -20.14 5.27
CA VAL A 14 -10.58 -18.88 5.68
C VAL A 14 -9.66 -18.13 6.66
N ALA A 15 -9.16 -18.82 7.69
CA ALA A 15 -8.28 -18.21 8.68
C ALA A 15 -6.98 -17.66 8.08
N LEU A 16 -6.41 -18.32 7.05
CA LEU A 16 -5.20 -17.87 6.36
C LEU A 16 -5.47 -16.76 5.34
N SER A 17 -6.64 -16.75 4.69
CA SER A 17 -6.97 -15.76 3.67
C SER A 17 -7.47 -14.43 4.25
N VAL A 18 -8.21 -14.46 5.36
CA VAL A 18 -8.79 -13.26 5.99
C VAL A 18 -7.75 -12.18 6.29
N PRO A 19 -6.58 -12.47 6.90
CA PRO A 19 -5.58 -11.44 7.18
C PRO A 19 -5.09 -10.71 5.93
N ILE A 20 -4.98 -11.40 4.79
CA ILE A 20 -4.51 -10.81 3.52
C ILE A 20 -5.52 -9.77 3.01
N TYR A 21 -6.79 -10.16 2.94
CA TYR A 21 -7.85 -9.26 2.48
C TYR A 21 -8.15 -8.14 3.47
N ALA A 22 -8.09 -8.42 4.77
CA ALA A 22 -8.24 -7.42 5.82
C ALA A 22 -7.15 -6.35 5.71
N MET A 23 -5.89 -6.77 5.54
CA MET A 23 -4.77 -5.84 5.37
C MET A 23 -4.91 -4.98 4.12
N TYR A 24 -5.36 -5.56 3.00
CA TYR A 24 -5.65 -4.79 1.78
C TYR A 24 -6.68 -3.67 2.04
N GLY A 25 -7.77 -4.00 2.74
CA GLY A 25 -8.80 -3.03 3.10
C GLY A 25 -8.31 -1.94 4.06
N LEU A 26 -7.68 -2.35 5.16
CA LEU A 26 -7.14 -1.44 6.18
C LEU A 26 -6.12 -0.46 5.58
N GLN A 27 -5.26 -0.96 4.71
CA GLN A 27 -4.24 -0.16 4.08
C GLN A 27 -4.84 0.87 3.10
N LYS A 28 -5.84 0.47 2.32
CA LYS A 28 -6.57 1.40 1.44
C LYS A 28 -7.26 2.50 2.24
N LEU A 29 -7.83 2.17 3.40
CA LEU A 29 -8.51 3.13 4.28
C LEU A 29 -7.53 4.11 4.96
N THR A 30 -6.38 3.62 5.41
CA THR A 30 -5.42 4.44 6.19
C THR A 30 -4.50 5.29 5.33
N MET A 31 -4.04 4.78 4.19
CA MET A 31 -3.03 5.45 3.36
C MET A 31 -3.54 5.90 1.99
N GLY A 32 -4.78 5.55 1.63
CA GLY A 32 -5.38 5.86 0.32
C GLY A 32 -4.92 4.94 -0.82
N ASN A 33 -3.96 4.03 -0.54
CA ASN A 33 -3.48 3.04 -1.50
C ASN A 33 -3.36 1.68 -0.81
N ALA A 34 -3.87 0.63 -1.45
CA ALA A 34 -3.93 -0.72 -0.91
C ALA A 34 -2.55 -1.43 -0.88
N TYR A 35 -1.60 -1.00 -1.71
CA TYR A 35 -0.27 -1.61 -1.81
C TYR A 35 0.81 -0.75 -1.16
N ARG A 36 1.74 -1.38 -0.42
CA ARG A 36 2.89 -0.66 0.18
C ARG A 36 3.98 -0.51 -0.86
N ARG A 37 4.65 0.64 -0.86
CA ARG A 37 5.87 0.79 -1.64
C ARG A 37 6.99 -0.05 -1.05
N ASN A 38 7.82 -0.63 -1.92
CA ASN A 38 9.03 -1.30 -1.50
C ASN A 38 10.00 -0.29 -0.87
N MET A 39 10.58 -0.64 0.27
CA MET A 39 11.58 0.12 1.00
C MET A 39 12.82 -0.74 1.32
N ASP A 40 13.08 -1.83 0.60
CA ASP A 40 14.22 -2.70 0.86
C ASP A 40 15.54 -1.97 0.61
N GLU A 41 15.64 -1.28 -0.53
CA GLU A 41 16.84 -0.54 -0.92
C GLU A 41 16.94 0.86 -0.29
N ARG A 42 18.18 1.31 -0.04
CA ARG A 42 18.45 2.63 0.53
C ARG A 42 17.85 3.76 -0.32
N PHE A 43 17.99 3.69 -1.64
CA PHE A 43 17.45 4.69 -2.54
C PHE A 43 15.93 4.79 -2.42
N SER A 44 15.24 3.65 -2.41
CA SER A 44 13.79 3.57 -2.24
C SER A 44 13.31 4.16 -0.91
N ARG A 45 14.05 3.95 0.19
CA ARG A 45 13.77 4.60 1.49
C ARG A 45 13.91 6.11 1.45
N VAL A 46 14.97 6.63 0.82
CA VAL A 46 15.20 8.08 0.71
C VAL A 46 14.10 8.72 -0.12
N MET A 47 13.70 8.09 -1.23
CA MET A 47 12.61 8.57 -2.07
C MET A 47 11.26 8.53 -1.35
N TYR A 48 10.99 7.49 -0.56
CA TYR A 48 9.79 7.44 0.28
C TYR A 48 9.72 8.60 1.27
N GLN A 49 10.84 8.93 1.93
CA GLN A 49 10.91 10.08 2.84
C GLN A 49 10.77 11.42 2.11
N ARG A 50 11.36 11.55 0.92
CA ARG A 50 11.22 12.76 0.09
C ARG A 50 9.76 13.01 -0.23
N ASP A 51 9.04 11.99 -0.68
CA ASP A 51 7.62 12.12 -1.05
C ASP A 51 6.78 12.47 0.20
N PHE A 52 7.09 11.90 1.37
CA PHE A 52 6.46 12.29 2.64
C PHE A 52 6.69 13.78 2.98
N ARG A 53 7.89 14.32 2.73
CA ARG A 53 8.19 15.73 3.00
C ARG A 53 7.48 16.69 2.04
N LEU A 54 7.16 16.25 0.82
CA LEU A 54 6.52 17.10 -0.19
C LEU A 54 5.00 17.15 -0.02
N THR A 55 4.35 16.03 0.28
CA THR A 55 2.87 15.91 0.26
C THR A 55 2.27 15.41 1.58
N ASN A 56 3.08 15.14 2.61
CA ASN A 56 2.69 14.46 3.86
C ASN A 56 2.08 13.06 3.68
N ASN A 57 1.97 12.56 2.45
CA ASN A 57 1.53 11.20 2.14
C ASN A 57 2.27 10.70 0.87
N PRO A 58 3.12 9.66 0.98
CA PRO A 58 3.97 9.18 -0.11
C PRO A 58 3.21 8.45 -1.24
N TYR A 59 1.90 8.29 -1.10
CA TYR A 59 1.01 7.76 -2.14
C TYR A 59 0.26 8.86 -2.90
N ILE A 60 0.34 10.12 -2.44
CA ILE A 60 -0.16 11.27 -3.19
C ILE A 60 0.96 11.73 -4.14
N MET A 61 0.74 11.57 -5.44
CA MET A 61 1.72 11.93 -6.47
C MET A 61 1.76 13.44 -6.68
N ASN A 62 2.97 14.01 -6.61
CA ASN A 62 3.18 15.42 -6.92
C ASN A 62 3.50 15.58 -8.41
N GLY A 63 2.52 16.01 -9.19
CA GLY A 63 2.66 16.20 -10.64
C GLY A 63 3.28 17.54 -11.04
N LEU A 64 3.38 17.79 -12.34
CA LEU A 64 3.91 19.05 -12.89
C LEU A 64 3.11 20.29 -12.46
N ASN A 65 1.83 20.12 -12.13
CA ASN A 65 0.95 21.19 -11.66
C ASN A 65 1.39 21.82 -10.33
N ALA A 66 2.24 21.16 -9.56
CA ALA A 66 2.78 21.71 -8.30
C ALA A 66 4.02 22.58 -8.51
N ILE A 67 4.57 22.60 -9.72
CA ILE A 67 5.69 23.45 -10.08
C ILE A 67 5.11 24.82 -10.50
N PRO A 68 5.53 25.93 -9.89
CA PRO A 68 5.07 27.24 -10.31
C PRO A 68 5.52 27.55 -11.75
N ASP A 69 4.64 28.13 -12.53
CA ASP A 69 4.98 28.59 -13.89
C ASP A 69 6.10 29.63 -13.83
N GLU A 70 7.00 29.59 -14.81
CA GLU A 70 8.05 30.59 -14.93
C GLU A 70 7.42 31.97 -15.09
N VAL A 71 7.79 32.91 -14.22
CA VAL A 71 7.54 34.34 -14.49
C VAL A 71 8.40 34.69 -15.69
N LYS A 72 7.79 34.84 -16.87
CA LYS A 72 8.46 35.33 -18.08
C LYS A 72 9.26 36.59 -17.70
N LYS A 73 10.58 36.46 -17.71
CA LYS A 73 11.51 37.58 -17.59
C LYS A 73 11.60 38.35 -18.89
#